data_AF-C7LNM1-F1
#
_entry.id   AF-C7LNM1-F1
#
_cell.length_a   1.000
_cell.length_b   1.000
_cell.length_c   1.000
_cell.angle_alpha   90.00
_cell.angle_beta   90.00
_cell.angle_gamma   90.00
#
_symmetry.space_group_name_H-M   'P 1'
#
loop_
_entity.id
_entity.type
_entity.pdbx_description
1 polymer ?
#
loop_
_entity_poly.entity_id
_entity_poly.type
_entity_poly.pdbx_seq_one_letter_code
_entity_poly.pdbx_strand_id
1 'polypeptide(L)'
;MNQAALHTLYPVTASFLDAETLSNLEAAHSKSAGTLLTAIAEISREGLAPFFLPDICALELAMEKVASKTVDQPGPADGIIVNPSLELCVLHTSGCVDVIHGLSTERCPVHGQEMIMVWKNRGMQKVTVAVAKPEDLAAIKIITDGVDPSSAETEANVTPGLVDILLGKAVDKGILLSPASLIRRKRQDFSDSLSIPEEHLSAEVFTLQWHITQDCDLFCRHCYDRSARANMAVDKALDVIDDFHSFCRDRHVRGQISFSGGNPLLYPGFLEVYERAARKGFAVAILGNPTTRETMDSILKIARPEYFQVSLEGLPAHNDSIRGHGHFQRVMNFLEILRAVHVQGQIMLTLTRDNMNQVLPLAELLEVKVWGLAFNRLSPVGRGAALALPSPAEFQDFAARYCESASRLSVLSFKDNMLNAHLAATGQPLFGGCTGFGCGAAFNFMALLPDGEVHACRKFPSLIGNIAAASLGEIYDGQAAVSYRTRSEACRECAIVATCGGCPAVVSGLGLDIAKDRDPFCPGPILLPQSPATPAS
;
A
#
# COMPACT_ATOMS: atom_id res chain seq x y z
N MET A 1 24.69 -36.82 -9.63
CA MET A 1 24.47 -35.78 -8.62
C MET A 1 25.82 -35.47 -8.00
N ASN A 2 26.36 -34.27 -8.23
CA ASN A 2 27.56 -33.83 -7.52
C ASN A 2 27.25 -33.87 -6.02
N GLN A 3 28.09 -34.54 -5.25
CA GLN A 3 27.97 -34.63 -3.80
C GLN A 3 28.36 -33.25 -3.24
N ALA A 4 27.40 -32.35 -3.12
CA ALA A 4 27.62 -31.08 -2.44
C ALA A 4 27.96 -31.40 -0.98
N ALA A 5 29.07 -30.86 -0.49
CA ALA A 5 29.54 -31.08 0.87
C ALA A 5 28.53 -30.54 1.89
N LEU A 6 28.50 -31.13 3.09
CA LEU A 6 27.47 -30.85 4.10
C LEU A 6 27.43 -29.37 4.48
N HIS A 7 28.61 -28.73 4.53
CA HIS A 7 28.77 -27.30 4.79
C HIS A 7 28.17 -26.38 3.72
N THR A 8 27.95 -26.88 2.50
CA THR A 8 27.36 -26.10 1.39
C THR A 8 25.83 -26.14 1.46
N LEU A 9 25.25 -27.28 1.82
CA LEU A 9 23.80 -27.47 1.87
C LEU A 9 23.19 -27.08 3.23
N TYR A 10 23.91 -27.36 4.32
CA TYR A 10 23.46 -27.16 5.70
C TYR A 10 24.52 -26.37 6.51
N PRO A 11 24.84 -25.13 6.09
CA PRO A 11 25.94 -24.35 6.66
C PRO A 11 25.80 -24.08 8.15
N VAL A 12 24.56 -23.88 8.66
CA VAL A 12 24.34 -23.59 10.07
C VAL A 12 24.55 -24.85 10.90
N THR A 13 23.98 -25.98 10.48
CA THR A 13 24.22 -27.28 11.13
C THR A 13 25.72 -27.61 11.16
N ALA A 14 26.40 -27.44 10.04
CA ALA A 14 27.83 -27.72 9.94
C ALA A 14 28.68 -26.82 10.85
N SER A 15 28.25 -25.57 11.11
CA SER A 15 29.00 -24.63 11.97
C SER A 15 29.09 -25.03 13.45
N PHE A 16 28.21 -25.93 13.91
CA PHE A 16 28.18 -26.43 15.29
C PHE A 16 28.92 -27.77 15.47
N LEU A 17 29.51 -28.30 14.41
CA LEU A 17 30.23 -29.58 14.41
C LEU A 17 31.73 -29.34 14.26
N ASP A 18 32.54 -30.13 14.97
CA ASP A 18 33.98 -30.14 14.73
C ASP A 18 34.33 -30.85 13.40
N ALA A 19 35.57 -30.67 12.95
CA ALA A 19 36.02 -31.19 11.66
C ALA A 19 36.00 -32.74 11.57
N GLU A 20 36.24 -33.43 12.69
CA GLU A 20 36.24 -34.89 12.74
C GLU A 20 34.81 -35.44 12.62
N THR A 21 33.88 -34.88 13.39
CA THR A 21 32.45 -35.23 13.37
C THR A 21 31.83 -34.94 12.01
N LEU A 22 32.16 -33.79 11.42
CA LEU A 22 31.70 -33.41 10.08
C LEU A 22 32.20 -34.40 9.01
N SER A 23 33.49 -34.76 9.05
CA SER A 23 34.09 -35.71 8.11
C SER A 23 33.49 -37.11 8.24
N ASN A 24 33.23 -37.56 9.48
CA ASN A 24 32.57 -38.83 9.74
C ASN A 24 31.13 -38.86 9.21
N LEU A 25 30.38 -37.78 9.37
CA LEU A 25 29.02 -37.63 8.81
C LEU A 25 29.02 -37.64 7.29
N GLU A 26 29.94 -36.91 6.65
CA GLU A 26 30.07 -36.87 5.19
C GLU A 26 30.48 -38.22 4.60
N ALA A 27 31.32 -38.98 5.30
CA ALA A 27 31.73 -40.33 4.91
C ALA A 27 30.62 -41.37 5.11
N ALA A 28 29.81 -41.24 6.18
CA ALA A 28 28.74 -42.16 6.52
C ALA A 28 27.44 -41.94 5.70
N HIS A 29 27.20 -40.72 5.20
CA HIS A 29 25.90 -40.35 4.62
C HIS A 29 26.01 -39.91 3.16
N SER A 30 25.71 -40.83 2.25
CA SER A 30 25.78 -40.54 0.81
C SER A 30 24.45 -40.31 0.10
N LYS A 31 23.25 -40.57 0.66
CA LYS A 31 22.03 -40.61 -0.19
C LYS A 31 20.64 -40.15 0.35
N SER A 32 20.41 -39.74 1.60
CA SER A 32 19.07 -39.21 1.97
C SER A 32 18.99 -38.26 3.17
N ALA A 33 18.08 -37.26 3.07
CA ALA A 33 17.77 -36.26 4.10
C ALA A 33 17.35 -36.86 5.47
N GLY A 34 16.55 -37.93 5.47
CA GLY A 34 16.08 -38.56 6.72
C GLY A 34 17.19 -39.25 7.52
N THR A 35 18.24 -39.70 6.83
CA THR A 35 19.40 -40.35 7.48
C THR A 35 20.28 -39.32 8.20
N LEU A 36 20.42 -38.12 7.63
CA LEU A 36 21.21 -37.03 8.24
C LEU A 36 20.60 -36.57 9.57
N LEU A 37 19.28 -36.31 9.60
CA LEU A 37 18.60 -35.85 10.81
C LEU A 37 18.74 -36.87 11.97
N THR A 38 18.66 -38.16 11.65
CA THR A 38 18.81 -39.24 12.63
C THR A 38 20.22 -39.25 13.22
N ALA A 39 21.25 -39.11 12.39
CA ALA A 39 22.64 -39.09 12.84
C ALA A 39 22.96 -37.84 13.68
N ILE A 40 22.48 -36.66 13.28
CA ILE A 40 22.61 -35.44 14.09
C ILE A 40 21.92 -35.59 15.45
N ALA A 41 20.76 -36.23 15.50
CA ALA A 41 20.06 -36.52 16.75
C ALA A 41 20.82 -37.50 17.65
N GLU A 42 21.53 -38.47 17.08
CA GLU A 42 22.40 -39.40 17.84
C GLU A 42 23.63 -38.69 18.40
N ILE A 43 24.35 -37.93 17.58
CA ILE A 43 25.54 -37.16 18.00
C ILE A 43 25.18 -36.15 19.10
N SER A 44 24.03 -35.49 18.98
CA SER A 44 23.53 -34.56 20.01
C SER A 44 23.18 -35.29 21.32
N ARG A 45 22.66 -36.53 21.23
CA ARG A 45 22.35 -37.37 22.40
C ARG A 45 23.61 -37.88 23.10
N GLU A 46 24.67 -38.13 22.34
CA GLU A 46 25.99 -38.52 22.85
C GLU A 46 26.79 -37.34 23.42
N GLY A 47 26.27 -36.11 23.31
CA GLY A 47 26.90 -34.90 23.85
C GLY A 47 28.02 -34.34 22.96
N LEU A 48 28.15 -34.84 21.73
CA LEU A 48 29.13 -34.40 20.74
C LEU A 48 28.65 -33.17 19.93
N ALA A 49 27.38 -32.80 20.07
CA ALA A 49 26.79 -31.61 19.47
C ALA A 49 25.75 -30.95 20.40
N PRO A 50 25.40 -29.66 20.20
CA PRO A 50 24.37 -28.99 21.00
C PRO A 50 23.00 -29.67 20.88
N PHE A 51 22.23 -29.69 21.97
CA PHE A 51 20.93 -30.38 22.02
C PHE A 51 19.89 -29.88 21.01
N PHE A 52 20.01 -28.63 20.55
CA PHE A 52 19.11 -28.00 19.56
C PHE A 52 19.52 -28.25 18.11
N LEU A 53 20.71 -28.85 17.88
CA LEU A 53 21.22 -29.08 16.52
C LEU A 53 20.29 -29.93 15.63
N PRO A 54 19.54 -30.92 16.14
CA PRO A 54 18.57 -31.65 15.34
C PRO A 54 17.46 -30.76 14.79
N ASP A 55 16.99 -29.78 15.57
CA ASP A 55 15.95 -28.84 15.12
C ASP A 55 16.50 -27.85 14.08
N ILE A 56 17.77 -27.42 14.21
CA ILE A 56 18.47 -26.62 13.19
C ILE A 56 18.60 -27.41 11.88
N CYS A 57 19.02 -28.67 11.97
CA CYS A 57 19.14 -29.56 10.81
C CYS A 57 17.79 -29.79 10.13
N ALA A 58 16.72 -30.03 10.91
CA ALA A 58 15.37 -30.18 10.39
C ALA A 58 14.89 -28.91 9.65
N LEU A 59 15.24 -27.74 10.17
CA LEU A 59 14.89 -26.46 9.55
C LEU A 59 15.65 -26.22 8.23
N GLU A 60 16.95 -26.48 8.18
CA GLU A 60 17.72 -26.35 6.92
C GLU A 60 17.25 -27.36 5.85
N LEU A 61 16.88 -28.58 6.25
CA LEU A 61 16.25 -29.56 5.35
C LEU A 61 14.92 -29.05 4.77
N ALA A 62 14.09 -28.41 5.59
CA ALA A 62 12.86 -27.78 5.12
C ALA A 62 13.16 -26.62 4.15
N MET A 63 14.18 -25.81 4.45
CA MET A 63 14.62 -24.72 3.57
C MET A 63 15.09 -25.23 2.21
N GLU A 64 15.86 -26.32 2.16
CA GLU A 64 16.30 -26.96 0.91
C GLU A 64 15.11 -27.47 0.09
N LYS A 65 14.18 -28.17 0.75
CA LYS A 65 12.95 -28.65 0.10
C LYS A 65 12.17 -27.49 -0.53
N VAL A 66 12.02 -26.38 0.19
CA VAL A 66 11.34 -25.17 -0.31
C VAL A 66 12.16 -24.47 -1.39
N ALA A 67 13.51 -24.47 -1.29
CA ALA A 67 14.41 -23.90 -2.28
C ALA A 67 14.26 -24.57 -3.66
N SER A 68 13.94 -25.86 -3.72
CA SER A 68 13.68 -26.56 -4.99
C SER A 68 12.32 -26.28 -5.63
N LYS A 69 11.39 -25.64 -4.92
CA LYS A 69 10.05 -25.32 -5.44
C LYS A 69 10.06 -24.00 -6.20
N THR A 70 9.17 -23.89 -7.19
CA THR A 70 8.94 -22.67 -7.99
C THR A 70 7.56 -22.11 -7.69
N VAL A 71 7.48 -20.80 -7.39
CA VAL A 71 6.22 -20.09 -7.10
C VAL A 71 6.22 -18.78 -7.91
N ASP A 72 5.76 -18.86 -9.15
CA ASP A 72 5.76 -17.70 -10.07
C ASP A 72 4.35 -17.22 -10.40
N GLN A 73 3.35 -18.08 -10.22
CA GLN A 73 1.96 -17.82 -10.55
C GLN A 73 1.20 -17.26 -9.33
N PRO A 74 0.18 -16.40 -9.56
CA PRO A 74 -0.80 -16.07 -8.54
C PRO A 74 -1.59 -17.31 -8.11
N GLY A 75 -2.43 -17.14 -7.07
CA GLY A 75 -3.45 -18.12 -6.74
C GLY A 75 -4.43 -18.35 -7.89
N PRO A 76 -5.17 -19.46 -7.86
CA PRO A 76 -6.12 -19.81 -8.89
C PRO A 76 -7.30 -18.81 -8.91
N ALA A 77 -8.05 -18.77 -10.01
CA ALA A 77 -9.14 -17.80 -10.18
C ALA A 77 -10.36 -18.07 -9.26
N ASP A 78 -10.46 -19.29 -8.72
CA ASP A 78 -11.56 -19.76 -7.88
C ASP A 78 -11.37 -19.45 -6.39
N GLY A 79 -10.24 -18.88 -5.98
CA GLY A 79 -10.08 -18.36 -4.62
C GLY A 79 -8.65 -18.34 -4.10
N ILE A 80 -8.56 -18.12 -2.79
CA ILE A 80 -7.30 -18.11 -2.06
C ILE A 80 -6.89 -19.56 -1.76
N ILE A 81 -5.62 -19.89 -1.99
CA ILE A 81 -5.05 -21.20 -1.65
C ILE A 81 -3.89 -21.06 -0.68
N VAL A 82 -3.56 -22.14 0.02
CA VAL A 82 -2.28 -22.25 0.75
C VAL A 82 -1.14 -22.23 -0.28
N ASN A 83 -0.10 -21.45 -0.01
CA ASN A 83 1.07 -21.40 -0.89
C ASN A 83 1.66 -22.82 -1.04
N PRO A 84 1.74 -23.39 -2.26
CA PRO A 84 2.24 -24.75 -2.48
C PRO A 84 3.68 -24.97 -1.99
N SER A 85 4.44 -23.87 -1.83
CA SER A 85 5.78 -23.94 -1.24
C SER A 85 5.80 -24.05 0.26
N LEU A 86 4.75 -23.61 0.96
CA LEU A 86 4.70 -23.58 2.42
C LEU A 86 4.91 -24.97 3.03
N GLU A 87 5.87 -25.05 3.93
CA GLU A 87 6.12 -26.19 4.80
C GLU A 87 5.97 -25.74 6.25
N LEU A 88 5.33 -26.57 7.07
CA LEU A 88 5.22 -26.38 8.51
C LEU A 88 6.11 -27.39 9.21
N CYS A 89 6.98 -26.91 10.11
CA CYS A 89 7.88 -27.75 10.88
C CYS A 89 7.65 -27.52 12.36
N VAL A 90 7.54 -28.60 13.15
CA VAL A 90 7.48 -28.51 14.61
C VAL A 90 8.88 -28.75 15.16
N LEU A 91 9.42 -27.77 15.85
CA LEU A 91 10.70 -27.85 16.55
C LEU A 91 10.47 -28.06 18.04
N HIS A 92 11.41 -28.73 18.71
CA HIS A 92 11.36 -29.01 20.15
C HIS A 92 12.20 -28.02 20.98
N THR A 93 12.80 -27.05 20.29
CA THR A 93 13.55 -25.93 20.84
C THR A 93 13.04 -24.60 20.28
N SER A 94 13.07 -23.58 21.12
CA SER A 94 12.68 -22.21 20.79
C SER A 94 13.91 -21.35 20.53
N GLY A 95 13.85 -20.48 19.52
CA GLY A 95 14.94 -19.59 19.13
C GLY A 95 15.80 -20.09 17.95
N CYS A 96 15.44 -21.21 17.33
CA CYS A 96 16.15 -21.74 16.16
C CYS A 96 16.13 -20.79 14.94
N VAL A 97 15.05 -20.04 14.75
CA VAL A 97 14.92 -19.08 13.64
C VAL A 97 15.94 -17.95 13.75
N ASP A 98 16.23 -17.47 14.97
CA ASP A 98 17.23 -16.42 15.19
C ASP A 98 18.65 -16.92 14.86
N VAL A 99 18.93 -18.19 15.15
CA VAL A 99 20.21 -18.84 14.79
C VAL A 99 20.36 -18.92 13.26
N ILE A 100 19.32 -19.34 12.53
CA ILE A 100 19.33 -19.39 11.06
C ILE A 100 19.55 -18.01 10.44
N HIS A 101 18.95 -16.95 11.01
CA HIS A 101 19.12 -15.58 10.53
C HIS A 101 20.44 -14.93 10.98
N GLY A 102 21.28 -15.63 11.74
CA GLY A 102 22.55 -15.10 12.26
C GLY A 102 22.37 -13.98 13.29
N LEU A 103 21.22 -13.93 13.97
CA LEU A 103 20.85 -12.88 14.93
C LEU A 103 21.33 -13.15 16.35
N SER A 104 22.01 -14.28 16.62
CA SER A 104 22.44 -14.68 17.96
C SER A 104 23.95 -14.81 18.09
N THR A 105 24.55 -13.87 18.83
CA THR A 105 25.76 -14.11 19.63
C THR A 105 25.46 -14.24 21.13
N GLU A 106 24.22 -13.97 21.59
CA GLU A 106 23.88 -13.91 23.03
C GLU A 106 22.69 -14.80 23.48
N ARG A 107 21.85 -15.34 22.58
CA ARG A 107 20.68 -16.17 22.95
C ARG A 107 20.78 -17.58 22.35
N CYS A 108 21.25 -18.51 23.16
CA CYS A 108 21.21 -19.93 22.82
C CYS A 108 19.75 -20.42 22.75
N PRO A 109 19.37 -21.28 21.78
CA PRO A 109 18.07 -21.94 21.78
C PRO A 109 17.80 -22.65 23.12
N VAL A 110 16.53 -22.69 23.52
CA VAL A 110 16.10 -23.32 24.79
C VAL A 110 15.08 -24.41 24.52
N HIS A 111 14.90 -25.33 25.47
CA HIS A 111 13.81 -26.31 25.37
C HIS A 111 12.45 -25.59 25.34
N GLY A 112 11.63 -25.93 24.33
CA GLY A 112 10.33 -25.32 24.10
C GLY A 112 9.84 -25.63 22.70
N GLN A 113 8.54 -25.83 22.51
CA GLN A 113 8.01 -26.23 21.22
C GLN A 113 7.60 -25.01 20.39
N GLU A 114 8.08 -24.93 19.14
CA GLU A 114 7.70 -23.89 18.17
C GLU A 114 7.23 -24.52 16.86
N MET A 115 6.24 -23.90 16.22
CA MET A 115 5.87 -24.22 14.85
C MET A 115 6.48 -23.18 13.93
N ILE A 116 7.23 -23.62 12.93
CA ILE A 116 7.95 -22.79 11.99
C ILE A 116 7.33 -22.92 10.61
N MET A 117 7.18 -21.79 9.93
CA MET A 117 6.78 -21.70 8.53
C MET A 117 8.01 -21.50 7.66
N VAL A 118 8.11 -22.27 6.58
CA VAL A 118 9.16 -22.15 5.56
C VAL A 118 8.49 -22.06 4.19
N TRP A 119 8.70 -20.99 3.43
CA TRP A 119 8.04 -20.79 2.13
C TRP A 119 8.84 -19.88 1.18
N LYS A 120 8.41 -19.80 -0.08
CA LYS A 120 8.88 -18.80 -1.05
C LYS A 120 7.78 -17.81 -1.39
N ASN A 121 8.14 -16.54 -1.46
CA ASN A 121 7.27 -15.50 -2.01
C ASN A 121 7.30 -15.53 -3.54
N ARG A 122 6.21 -15.05 -4.14
CA ARG A 122 6.03 -15.05 -5.59
C ARG A 122 7.17 -14.31 -6.30
N GLY A 123 7.79 -14.96 -7.30
CA GLY A 123 8.88 -14.39 -8.09
C GLY A 123 10.20 -14.18 -7.31
N MET A 124 10.27 -14.61 -6.05
CA MET A 124 11.47 -14.54 -5.23
C MET A 124 12.16 -15.89 -5.18
N GLN A 125 13.48 -15.89 -5.41
CA GLN A 125 14.29 -17.10 -5.20
C GLN A 125 14.60 -17.37 -3.73
N LYS A 126 14.52 -16.32 -2.89
CA LYS A 126 14.84 -16.38 -1.46
C LYS A 126 13.77 -17.17 -0.68
N VAL A 127 14.22 -18.13 0.12
CA VAL A 127 13.38 -18.83 1.10
C VAL A 127 13.15 -17.95 2.33
N THR A 128 11.93 -17.90 2.80
CA THR A 128 11.50 -17.19 4.01
C THR A 128 11.26 -18.18 5.13
N VAL A 129 11.71 -17.83 6.34
CA VAL A 129 11.59 -18.65 7.54
C VAL A 129 11.10 -17.76 8.69
N ALA A 130 10.02 -18.18 9.35
CA ALA A 130 9.45 -17.45 10.48
C ALA A 130 8.73 -18.37 11.45
N VAL A 131 8.69 -17.99 12.74
CA VAL A 131 7.81 -18.62 13.72
C VAL A 131 6.35 -18.35 13.35
N ALA A 132 5.54 -19.41 13.31
CA ALA A 132 4.12 -19.33 13.01
C ALA A 132 3.37 -18.66 14.16
N LYS A 133 2.66 -17.57 13.86
CA LYS A 133 1.78 -16.92 14.84
C LYS A 133 0.39 -17.56 14.83
N PRO A 134 -0.40 -17.45 15.91
CA PRO A 134 -1.76 -17.98 15.95
C PRO A 134 -2.62 -17.51 14.77
N GLU A 135 -2.50 -16.25 14.36
CA GLU A 135 -3.20 -15.70 13.21
C GLU A 135 -2.81 -16.35 11.88
N ASP A 136 -1.54 -16.74 11.71
CA ASP A 136 -1.06 -17.38 10.48
C ASP A 136 -1.64 -18.79 10.35
N LEU A 137 -1.63 -19.54 11.46
CA LEU A 137 -2.19 -20.88 11.53
C LEU A 137 -3.72 -20.87 11.35
N ALA A 138 -4.41 -19.88 11.92
CA ALA A 138 -5.83 -19.70 11.72
C ALA A 138 -6.17 -19.44 10.24
N ALA A 139 -5.41 -18.57 9.56
CA ALA A 139 -5.60 -18.30 8.14
C ALA A 139 -5.42 -19.56 7.27
N ILE A 140 -4.36 -20.33 7.52
CA ILE A 140 -4.09 -21.59 6.82
C ILE A 140 -5.22 -22.60 7.07
N LYS A 141 -5.69 -22.70 8.31
CA LYS A 141 -6.76 -23.62 8.69
C LYS A 141 -8.08 -23.28 8.01
N ILE A 142 -8.47 -22.01 7.96
CA ILE A 142 -9.70 -21.54 7.29
C ILE A 142 -9.74 -22.00 5.83
N ILE A 143 -8.64 -21.80 5.10
CA ILE A 143 -8.54 -22.21 3.69
C ILE A 143 -8.50 -23.74 3.55
N THR A 144 -7.79 -24.43 4.43
CA THR A 144 -7.64 -25.90 4.37
C THR A 144 -8.93 -26.63 4.69
N ASP A 145 -9.72 -26.11 5.64
CA ASP A 145 -11.02 -26.67 6.04
C ASP A 145 -12.14 -26.31 5.05
N GLY A 146 -11.86 -25.46 4.05
CA GLY A 146 -12.86 -25.02 3.06
C GLY A 146 -13.96 -24.13 3.66
N VAL A 147 -13.66 -23.42 4.74
CA VAL A 147 -14.62 -22.53 5.40
C VAL A 147 -14.87 -21.32 4.51
N ASP A 148 -16.10 -21.11 4.10
CA ASP A 148 -16.50 -19.89 3.38
C ASP A 148 -16.41 -18.69 4.35
N PRO A 149 -15.53 -17.70 4.08
CA PRO A 149 -15.37 -16.51 4.92
C PRO A 149 -16.68 -15.75 5.15
N SER A 150 -17.61 -15.81 4.20
CA SER A 150 -18.91 -15.14 4.29
C SER A 150 -19.91 -15.86 5.20
N SER A 151 -19.63 -17.13 5.55
CA SER A 151 -20.47 -17.98 6.41
C SER A 151 -19.99 -18.07 7.86
N ALA A 152 -18.83 -17.49 8.19
CA ALA A 152 -18.14 -17.64 9.48
C ALA A 152 -18.83 -16.94 10.68
N GLU A 153 -20.00 -16.31 10.49
CA GLU A 153 -20.65 -15.48 11.51
C GLU A 153 -21.21 -16.23 12.73
N THR A 154 -21.27 -17.56 12.74
CA THR A 154 -22.10 -18.27 13.72
C THR A 154 -21.40 -19.06 14.82
N GLU A 155 -20.09 -19.33 14.76
CA GLU A 155 -19.46 -20.22 15.76
C GLU A 155 -18.45 -19.54 16.71
N ALA A 156 -17.96 -18.32 16.44
CA ALA A 156 -16.83 -17.75 17.17
C ALA A 156 -16.84 -16.23 17.47
N ASN A 157 -17.96 -15.52 17.30
CA ASN A 157 -18.00 -14.03 17.40
C ASN A 157 -17.03 -13.31 16.43
N VAL A 158 -16.63 -13.97 15.34
CA VAL A 158 -15.74 -13.42 14.31
C VAL A 158 -16.59 -12.86 13.16
N THR A 159 -16.35 -11.62 12.76
CA THR A 159 -17.04 -11.02 11.62
C THR A 159 -16.38 -11.45 10.30
N PRO A 160 -17.12 -11.52 9.17
CA PRO A 160 -16.54 -11.86 7.87
C PRO A 160 -15.36 -10.97 7.49
N GLY A 161 -15.45 -9.66 7.76
CA GLY A 161 -14.35 -8.75 7.49
C GLY A 161 -13.10 -8.99 8.35
N LEU A 162 -13.22 -9.57 9.55
CA LEU A 162 -12.05 -10.00 10.33
C LEU A 162 -11.37 -11.20 9.67
N VAL A 163 -12.15 -12.12 9.08
CA VAL A 163 -11.61 -13.22 8.27
C VAL A 163 -10.92 -12.67 7.03
N ASP A 164 -11.53 -11.72 6.31
CA ASP A 164 -10.92 -11.10 5.14
C ASP A 164 -9.61 -10.37 5.46
N ILE A 165 -9.55 -9.64 6.58
CA ILE A 165 -8.32 -9.02 7.08
C ILE A 165 -7.25 -10.07 7.37
N LEU A 166 -7.64 -11.16 8.04
CA LEU A 166 -6.74 -12.25 8.41
C LEU A 166 -6.14 -12.92 7.16
N LEU A 167 -6.99 -13.28 6.21
CA LEU A 167 -6.59 -13.88 4.93
C LEU A 167 -5.73 -12.90 4.11
N GLY A 168 -6.10 -11.63 4.06
CA GLY A 168 -5.33 -10.58 3.38
C GLY A 168 -3.91 -10.43 3.95
N LYS A 169 -3.75 -10.45 5.28
CA LYS A 169 -2.42 -10.43 5.92
C LYS A 169 -1.59 -11.67 5.58
N ALA A 170 -2.22 -12.83 5.51
CA ALA A 170 -1.57 -14.08 5.14
C ALA A 170 -1.16 -14.09 3.65
N VAL A 171 -1.93 -13.47 2.78
CA VAL A 171 -1.56 -13.20 1.38
C VAL A 171 -0.39 -12.22 1.28
N ASP A 172 -0.42 -11.11 2.03
CA ASP A 172 0.67 -10.11 2.06
C ASP A 172 2.00 -10.75 2.55
N LYS A 173 1.93 -11.70 3.49
CA LYS A 173 3.09 -12.50 3.94
C LYS A 173 3.55 -13.54 2.91
N GLY A 174 2.72 -13.86 1.92
CA GLY A 174 2.94 -14.89 0.92
C GLY A 174 2.74 -16.33 1.43
N ILE A 175 2.14 -16.54 2.61
CA ILE A 175 1.79 -17.88 3.10
C ILE A 175 0.51 -18.41 2.44
N LEU A 176 -0.36 -17.51 1.99
CA LEU A 176 -1.48 -17.80 1.10
C LEU A 176 -1.25 -17.12 -0.25
N LEU A 177 -1.87 -17.64 -1.31
CA LEU A 177 -1.86 -17.04 -2.64
C LEU A 177 -3.30 -16.69 -3.03
N SER A 178 -3.53 -15.43 -3.38
CA SER A 178 -4.82 -14.95 -3.90
C SER A 178 -4.86 -14.98 -5.43
N PRO A 179 -6.06 -14.99 -6.05
CA PRO A 179 -6.19 -14.72 -7.48
C PRO A 179 -5.49 -13.41 -7.87
N ALA A 180 -5.07 -13.31 -9.12
CA ALA A 180 -4.56 -12.03 -9.63
C ALA A 180 -5.67 -10.97 -9.65
N SER A 181 -5.32 -9.75 -9.26
CA SER A 181 -6.18 -8.58 -9.40
C SER A 181 -6.67 -8.43 -10.85
N LEU A 182 -7.96 -8.13 -10.99
CA LEU A 182 -8.57 -7.76 -12.27
C LEU A 182 -8.49 -6.24 -12.52
N ILE A 183 -8.02 -5.46 -11.54
CA ILE A 183 -7.78 -4.02 -11.69
C ILE A 183 -6.43 -3.83 -12.37
N ARG A 184 -6.45 -3.86 -13.71
CA ARG A 184 -5.24 -3.84 -14.53
C ARG A 184 -5.32 -2.84 -15.67
N ARG A 185 -4.20 -2.20 -15.97
CA ARG A 185 -4.01 -1.45 -17.22
C ARG A 185 -3.68 -2.39 -18.35
N LYS A 186 -4.18 -2.11 -19.55
CA LYS A 186 -3.87 -2.94 -20.70
C LYS A 186 -2.49 -2.55 -21.20
N ARG A 187 -1.63 -3.54 -21.49
CA ARG A 187 -0.28 -3.25 -22.01
C ARG A 187 -0.35 -2.43 -23.30
N GLN A 188 -1.36 -2.67 -24.14
CA GLN A 188 -1.62 -1.92 -25.37
C GLN A 188 -1.92 -0.42 -25.17
N ASP A 189 -2.21 0.02 -23.95
CA ASP A 189 -2.43 1.44 -23.65
C ASP A 189 -1.10 2.24 -23.60
N PHE A 190 0.04 1.54 -23.69
CA PHE A 190 1.39 2.10 -23.66
C PHE A 190 2.13 1.79 -24.96
N SER A 191 3.09 2.65 -25.34
CA SER A 191 3.94 2.41 -26.51
C SER A 191 4.66 1.05 -26.43
N ASP A 192 4.73 0.33 -27.56
CA ASP A 192 5.42 -0.96 -27.66
C ASP A 192 6.92 -0.85 -27.38
N SER A 193 7.50 0.35 -27.59
CA SER A 193 8.91 0.63 -27.29
C SER A 193 9.25 0.69 -25.80
N LEU A 194 8.25 0.72 -24.92
CA LEU A 194 8.45 0.86 -23.48
C LEU A 194 8.37 -0.49 -22.76
N SER A 195 9.32 -0.78 -21.88
CA SER A 195 9.17 -1.85 -20.91
C SER A 195 8.43 -1.32 -19.69
N ILE A 196 7.21 -1.80 -19.45
CA ILE A 196 6.41 -1.40 -18.29
C ILE A 196 6.44 -2.54 -17.27
N PRO A 197 7.00 -2.33 -16.08
CA PRO A 197 7.00 -3.33 -15.01
C PRO A 197 5.57 -3.76 -14.63
N GLU A 198 5.42 -5.03 -14.31
CA GLU A 198 4.12 -5.64 -13.98
C GLU A 198 3.49 -5.01 -12.73
N GLU A 199 4.31 -4.59 -11.76
CA GLU A 199 3.87 -3.86 -10.56
C GLU A 199 3.28 -2.48 -10.85
N HIS A 200 3.39 -1.97 -12.09
CA HIS A 200 2.77 -0.72 -12.52
C HIS A 200 1.57 -0.94 -13.46
N LEU A 201 1.22 -2.19 -13.74
CA LEU A 201 0.07 -2.57 -14.53
C LEU A 201 -1.08 -3.10 -13.67
N SER A 202 -0.79 -3.73 -12.53
CA SER A 202 -1.78 -4.36 -11.65
C SER A 202 -1.89 -3.65 -10.31
N ALA A 203 -3.11 -3.33 -9.86
CA ALA A 203 -3.35 -2.77 -8.54
C ALA A 203 -4.02 -3.78 -7.61
N GLU A 204 -3.42 -4.03 -6.44
CA GLU A 204 -3.94 -4.97 -5.44
C GLU A 204 -4.90 -4.31 -4.43
N VAL A 205 -5.00 -2.98 -4.47
CA VAL A 205 -5.87 -2.17 -3.61
C VAL A 205 -6.65 -1.22 -4.50
N PHE A 206 -7.95 -1.12 -4.21
CA PHE A 206 -8.83 -0.12 -4.79
C PHE A 206 -9.31 0.85 -3.72
N THR A 207 -9.19 2.15 -3.98
CA THR A 207 -9.58 3.19 -3.03
C THR A 207 -10.86 3.90 -3.45
N LEU A 208 -11.88 3.85 -2.61
CA LEU A 208 -13.06 4.72 -2.71
C LEU A 208 -12.81 5.97 -1.86
N GLN A 209 -12.57 7.12 -2.49
CA GLN A 209 -12.60 8.39 -1.77
C GLN A 209 -14.03 8.88 -1.67
N TRP A 210 -14.61 8.69 -0.50
CA TRP A 210 -15.99 9.00 -0.29
C TRP A 210 -16.15 10.37 0.35
N HIS A 211 -16.60 11.32 -0.45
CA HIS A 211 -17.10 12.59 0.03
C HIS A 211 -18.50 12.33 0.58
N ILE A 212 -18.57 11.95 1.85
CA ILE A 212 -19.82 11.48 2.47
C ILE A 212 -20.78 12.62 2.79
N THR A 213 -20.26 13.84 2.93
CA THR A 213 -21.03 15.07 3.11
C THR A 213 -20.35 16.27 2.44
N GLN A 214 -21.11 17.30 2.06
CA GLN A 214 -20.58 18.63 1.73
C GLN A 214 -20.50 19.58 2.92
N ASP A 215 -21.06 19.19 4.07
CA ASP A 215 -21.04 20.00 5.29
C ASP A 215 -19.60 20.15 5.79
N CYS A 216 -19.21 21.38 6.14
CA CYS A 216 -17.86 21.68 6.59
C CYS A 216 -17.88 22.87 7.57
N ASP A 217 -17.11 22.76 8.64
CA ASP A 217 -16.93 23.79 9.67
C ASP A 217 -15.95 24.91 9.26
N LEU A 218 -15.40 24.85 8.05
CA LEU A 218 -14.46 25.85 7.49
C LEU A 218 -14.97 26.39 6.16
N PHE A 219 -14.46 27.55 5.74
CA PHE A 219 -14.74 28.18 4.44
C PHE A 219 -13.44 28.51 3.68
N CYS A 220 -12.63 27.47 3.44
CA CYS A 220 -11.27 27.63 2.89
C CYS A 220 -11.25 28.37 1.53
N ARG A 221 -10.23 29.20 1.32
CA ARG A 221 -10.08 29.97 0.06
C ARG A 221 -9.70 29.12 -1.14
N HIS A 222 -9.00 27.99 -0.95
CA HIS A 222 -8.60 27.08 -2.02
C HIS A 222 -9.65 25.99 -2.33
N CYS A 223 -10.83 26.02 -1.71
CA CYS A 223 -11.76 24.91 -1.81
C CYS A 223 -12.28 24.74 -3.24
N TYR A 224 -12.14 23.54 -3.80
CA TYR A 224 -12.51 23.26 -5.20
C TYR A 224 -14.03 23.07 -5.38
N ASP A 225 -14.77 22.74 -4.32
CA ASP A 225 -16.22 22.58 -4.40
C ASP A 225 -16.92 22.94 -3.09
N ARG A 226 -17.97 23.77 -3.22
CA ARG A 226 -18.91 24.17 -2.16
C ARG A 226 -20.35 24.18 -2.66
N SER A 227 -20.61 23.45 -3.74
CA SER A 227 -21.97 23.22 -4.21
C SER A 227 -22.79 22.59 -3.09
N ALA A 228 -24.01 23.10 -2.90
CA ALA A 228 -24.97 22.47 -2.01
C ALA A 228 -25.40 21.14 -2.62
N ARG A 229 -25.21 20.04 -1.88
CA ARG A 229 -25.61 18.70 -2.28
C ARG A 229 -26.34 18.05 -1.11
N ALA A 230 -27.37 17.27 -1.43
CA ALA A 230 -28.08 16.50 -0.43
C ALA A 230 -27.20 15.35 0.04
N ASN A 231 -27.16 15.12 1.34
CA ASN A 231 -26.51 13.95 1.90
C ASN A 231 -27.39 12.72 1.68
N MET A 232 -26.78 11.62 1.28
CA MET A 232 -27.41 10.31 1.23
C MET A 232 -27.90 9.91 2.63
N ALA A 233 -29.09 9.32 2.69
CA ALA A 233 -29.62 8.73 3.91
C ALA A 233 -28.70 7.58 4.39
N VAL A 234 -28.67 7.33 5.70
CA VAL A 234 -27.70 6.40 6.30
C VAL A 234 -27.87 4.98 5.77
N ASP A 235 -29.11 4.51 5.63
CA ASP A 235 -29.44 3.21 5.03
C ASP A 235 -28.83 3.06 3.63
N LYS A 236 -28.97 4.08 2.79
CA LYS A 236 -28.38 4.12 1.45
C LYS A 236 -26.85 4.17 1.48
N ALA A 237 -26.27 4.89 2.45
CA ALA A 237 -24.82 4.89 2.65
C ALA A 237 -24.31 3.48 3.05
N LEU A 238 -25.05 2.73 3.84
CA LEU A 238 -24.70 1.34 4.17
C LEU A 238 -24.76 0.43 2.93
N ASP A 239 -25.74 0.63 2.04
CA ASP A 239 -25.84 -0.09 0.76
C ASP A 239 -24.58 0.13 -0.10
N VAL A 240 -24.01 1.35 -0.11
CA VAL A 240 -22.75 1.65 -0.83
C VAL A 240 -21.58 0.82 -0.31
N ILE A 241 -21.48 0.63 1.00
CA ILE A 241 -20.43 -0.19 1.61
C ILE A 241 -20.54 -1.65 1.13
N ASP A 242 -21.76 -2.17 1.01
CA ASP A 242 -21.98 -3.52 0.45
C ASP A 242 -21.65 -3.62 -1.03
N ASP A 243 -22.07 -2.64 -1.83
CA ASP A 243 -21.76 -2.59 -3.27
C ASP A 243 -20.25 -2.51 -3.49
N PHE A 244 -19.55 -1.67 -2.72
CA PHE A 244 -18.09 -1.56 -2.81
C PHE A 244 -17.39 -2.85 -2.38
N HIS A 245 -17.94 -3.57 -1.41
CA HIS A 245 -17.39 -4.85 -0.97
C HIS A 245 -17.53 -5.92 -2.05
N SER A 246 -18.70 -6.02 -2.68
CA SER A 246 -18.92 -6.89 -3.84
C SER A 246 -17.97 -6.54 -4.99
N PHE A 247 -17.85 -5.25 -5.31
CA PHE A 247 -16.88 -4.77 -6.31
C PHE A 247 -15.45 -5.24 -6.02
N CYS A 248 -14.97 -5.08 -4.78
CA CYS A 248 -13.60 -5.50 -4.42
C CYS A 248 -13.41 -7.02 -4.56
N ARG A 249 -14.38 -7.82 -4.12
CA ARG A 249 -14.36 -9.28 -4.24
C ARG A 249 -14.34 -9.73 -5.70
N ASP A 250 -15.25 -9.22 -6.51
CA ASP A 250 -15.38 -9.56 -7.93
C ASP A 250 -14.13 -9.20 -8.74
N ARG A 251 -13.32 -8.26 -8.23
CA ARG A 251 -12.10 -7.78 -8.87
C ARG A 251 -10.81 -8.30 -8.25
N HIS A 252 -10.91 -9.16 -7.24
CA HIS A 252 -9.78 -9.73 -6.51
C HIS A 252 -8.82 -8.66 -5.97
N VAL A 253 -9.38 -7.59 -5.39
CA VAL A 253 -8.61 -6.49 -4.79
C VAL A 253 -9.09 -6.21 -3.38
N ARG A 254 -8.20 -5.66 -2.57
CA ARG A 254 -8.58 -5.13 -1.26
C ARG A 254 -9.25 -3.77 -1.41
N GLY A 255 -10.25 -3.51 -0.58
CA GLY A 255 -10.90 -2.21 -0.52
C GLY A 255 -10.27 -1.29 0.52
N GLN A 256 -10.11 -0.03 0.15
CA GLN A 256 -9.80 1.07 1.07
C GLN A 256 -10.86 2.16 0.92
N ILE A 257 -11.31 2.73 2.03
CA ILE A 257 -12.22 3.87 2.03
C ILE A 257 -11.53 5.07 2.67
N SER A 258 -11.37 6.14 1.90
CA SER A 258 -10.93 7.45 2.41
C SER A 258 -12.15 8.35 2.59
N PHE A 259 -12.66 8.42 3.82
CA PHE A 259 -13.76 9.31 4.16
C PHE A 259 -13.28 10.77 4.09
N SER A 260 -13.98 11.58 3.30
CA SER A 260 -13.63 12.95 2.94
C SER A 260 -14.92 13.77 2.70
N GLY A 261 -14.83 14.85 1.93
CA GLY A 261 -15.92 15.73 1.55
C GLY A 261 -15.66 17.15 2.03
N GLY A 262 -16.66 17.75 2.66
CA GLY A 262 -16.46 18.92 3.51
C GLY A 262 -15.62 18.55 4.75
N ASN A 263 -16.29 18.11 5.80
CA ASN A 263 -15.68 17.44 6.95
C ASN A 263 -16.49 16.17 7.22
N PRO A 264 -15.93 14.96 6.98
CA PRO A 264 -16.70 13.71 7.05
C PRO A 264 -17.34 13.48 8.43
N LEU A 265 -16.73 14.01 9.50
CA LEU A 265 -17.24 13.89 10.87
C LEU A 265 -18.55 14.65 11.12
N LEU A 266 -18.97 15.52 10.19
CA LEU A 266 -20.24 16.25 10.27
C LEU A 266 -21.40 15.47 9.64
N TYR A 267 -21.14 14.33 8.98
CA TYR A 267 -22.21 13.48 8.48
C TYR A 267 -22.95 12.82 9.66
N PRO A 268 -24.29 12.97 9.78
CA PRO A 268 -25.03 12.51 10.96
C PRO A 268 -24.85 11.03 11.31
N GLY A 269 -24.66 10.16 10.30
CA GLY A 269 -24.44 8.71 10.49
C GLY A 269 -22.99 8.27 10.38
N PHE A 270 -22.00 9.16 10.58
CA PHE A 270 -20.60 8.87 10.28
C PHE A 270 -20.08 7.62 10.99
N LEU A 271 -20.34 7.48 12.30
CA LEU A 271 -19.85 6.34 13.09
C LEU A 271 -20.47 5.01 12.62
N GLU A 272 -21.74 5.02 12.20
CA GLU A 272 -22.42 3.82 11.69
C GLU A 272 -21.84 3.36 10.36
N VAL A 273 -21.61 4.29 9.43
CA VAL A 273 -20.96 4.00 8.14
C VAL A 273 -19.51 3.56 8.34
N TYR A 274 -18.77 4.22 9.25
CA TYR A 274 -17.40 3.86 9.60
C TYR A 274 -17.31 2.45 10.19
N GLU A 275 -18.22 2.10 11.11
CA GLU A 275 -18.34 0.75 11.67
C GLU A 275 -18.65 -0.28 10.60
N ARG A 276 -19.60 0.00 9.72
CA ARG A 276 -19.94 -0.93 8.63
C ARG A 276 -18.75 -1.19 7.72
N ALA A 277 -17.99 -0.15 7.37
CA ALA A 277 -16.79 -0.27 6.56
C ALA A 277 -15.71 -1.12 7.25
N ALA A 278 -15.42 -0.83 8.53
CA ALA A 278 -14.44 -1.58 9.31
C ALA A 278 -14.84 -3.06 9.49
N ARG A 279 -16.12 -3.34 9.74
CA ARG A 279 -16.65 -4.71 9.89
C ARG A 279 -16.58 -5.53 8.61
N LYS A 280 -16.56 -4.87 7.44
CA LYS A 280 -16.33 -5.49 6.11
C LYS A 280 -14.84 -5.66 5.78
N GLY A 281 -13.95 -5.36 6.71
CA GLY A 281 -12.52 -5.58 6.55
C GLY A 281 -11.80 -4.49 5.74
N PHE A 282 -12.48 -3.37 5.45
CA PHE A 282 -11.85 -2.28 4.71
C PHE A 282 -10.81 -1.53 5.54
N ALA A 283 -9.71 -1.19 4.89
CA ALA A 283 -8.80 -0.17 5.38
C ALA A 283 -9.50 1.19 5.33
N VAL A 284 -9.68 1.83 6.49
CA VAL A 284 -10.42 3.10 6.59
C VAL A 284 -9.50 4.25 6.96
N ALA A 285 -9.58 5.36 6.22
CA ALA A 285 -8.84 6.58 6.49
C ALA A 285 -9.79 7.77 6.58
N ILE A 286 -9.39 8.79 7.34
CA ILE A 286 -10.19 10.00 7.54
C ILE A 286 -9.41 11.21 7.02
N LEU A 287 -10.01 11.94 6.08
CA LEU A 287 -9.50 13.19 5.53
C LEU A 287 -10.44 14.29 6.02
N GLY A 288 -10.06 14.98 7.11
CA GLY A 288 -10.96 15.88 7.82
C GLY A 288 -10.27 17.02 8.55
N ASN A 289 -11.05 17.72 9.37
CA ASN A 289 -10.55 18.80 10.22
C ASN A 289 -10.26 18.31 11.65
N PRO A 290 -9.48 19.07 12.45
CA PRO A 290 -9.24 18.76 13.86
C PRO A 290 -10.53 18.51 14.65
N THR A 291 -10.55 17.40 15.40
CA THR A 291 -11.67 17.02 16.27
C THR A 291 -11.23 16.83 17.73
N THR A 292 -12.17 16.54 18.61
CA THR A 292 -11.93 16.36 20.04
C THR A 292 -11.34 14.98 20.36
N ARG A 293 -10.83 14.83 21.58
CA ARG A 293 -10.36 13.53 22.09
C ARG A 293 -11.51 12.53 22.17
N GLU A 294 -12.68 12.99 22.61
CA GLU A 294 -13.89 12.19 22.77
C GLU A 294 -14.38 11.61 21.45
N THR A 295 -14.35 12.41 20.38
CA THR A 295 -14.68 11.93 19.03
C THR A 295 -13.67 10.89 18.55
N MET A 296 -12.36 11.11 18.77
CA MET A 296 -11.33 10.12 18.42
C MET A 296 -11.48 8.82 19.20
N ASP A 297 -11.76 8.88 20.51
CA ASP A 297 -12.01 7.68 21.32
C ASP A 297 -13.25 6.91 20.83
N SER A 298 -14.28 7.61 20.32
CA SER A 298 -15.47 6.99 19.74
C SER A 298 -15.15 6.26 18.43
N ILE A 299 -14.29 6.84 17.58
CA ILE A 299 -13.79 6.19 16.36
C ILE A 299 -12.96 4.94 16.73
N LEU A 300 -12.05 5.07 17.69
CA LEU A 300 -11.14 3.99 18.10
C LEU A 300 -11.84 2.81 18.78
N LYS A 301 -13.01 3.01 19.40
CA LYS A 301 -13.86 1.92 19.89
C LYS A 301 -14.35 1.00 18.76
N ILE A 302 -14.48 1.54 17.55
CA ILE A 302 -14.90 0.81 16.36
C ILE A 302 -13.67 0.18 15.70
N ALA A 303 -12.76 1.03 15.22
CA ALA A 303 -11.53 0.62 14.57
C ALA A 303 -10.52 1.77 14.57
N ARG A 304 -9.22 1.43 14.52
CA ARG A 304 -8.17 2.44 14.29
C ARG A 304 -8.14 2.78 12.80
N PRO A 305 -8.23 4.07 12.41
CA PRO A 305 -8.02 4.43 11.01
C PRO A 305 -6.55 4.21 10.62
N GLU A 306 -6.32 3.83 9.36
CA GLU A 306 -4.98 3.70 8.78
C GLU A 306 -4.17 4.99 8.96
N TYR A 307 -4.82 6.11 8.67
CA TYR A 307 -4.30 7.44 8.95
C TYR A 307 -5.44 8.45 9.09
N PHE A 308 -5.14 9.55 9.78
CA PHE A 308 -5.95 10.76 9.79
C PHE A 308 -5.18 11.87 9.08
N GLN A 309 -5.68 12.29 7.92
CA GLN A 309 -5.12 13.40 7.16
C GLN A 309 -5.79 14.70 7.58
N VAL A 310 -4.99 15.66 8.04
CA VAL A 310 -5.38 17.05 8.27
C VAL A 310 -4.58 17.94 7.33
N SER A 311 -4.98 19.20 7.20
CA SER A 311 -4.33 20.11 6.26
C SER A 311 -3.73 21.32 6.94
N LEU A 312 -2.53 21.68 6.48
CA LEU A 312 -1.86 22.94 6.75
C LEU A 312 -1.42 23.53 5.42
N GLU A 313 -1.67 24.82 5.21
CA GLU A 313 -1.39 25.48 3.92
C GLU A 313 -0.07 26.28 3.93
N GLY A 314 0.78 26.09 4.94
CA GLY A 314 2.03 26.82 5.14
C GLY A 314 2.28 27.11 6.61
N LEU A 315 3.08 28.13 6.89
CA LEU A 315 3.32 28.66 8.24
C LEU A 315 2.05 29.35 8.78
N PRO A 316 1.97 29.64 10.10
CA PRO A 316 0.72 30.01 10.78
C PRO A 316 -0.07 31.13 10.10
N ALA A 317 0.60 32.23 9.72
CA ALA A 317 -0.07 33.38 9.12
C ALA A 317 -0.70 33.04 7.75
N HIS A 318 0.01 32.29 6.90
CA HIS A 318 -0.54 31.90 5.59
C HIS A 318 -1.67 30.89 5.76
N ASN A 319 -1.47 29.87 6.59
CA ASN A 319 -2.49 28.86 6.87
C ASN A 319 -3.81 29.49 7.31
N ASP A 320 -3.74 30.39 8.29
CA ASP A 320 -4.94 31.03 8.86
C ASP A 320 -5.61 31.99 7.89
N SER A 321 -4.84 32.62 6.99
CA SER A 321 -5.41 33.43 5.91
C SER A 321 -6.28 32.60 4.95
N ILE A 322 -5.93 31.31 4.76
CA ILE A 322 -6.61 30.42 3.84
C ILE A 322 -7.75 29.65 4.51
N ARG A 323 -7.53 29.13 5.72
CA ARG A 323 -8.42 28.19 6.42
C ARG A 323 -9.21 28.81 7.57
N GLY A 324 -8.87 30.02 7.99
CA GLY A 324 -9.51 30.74 9.09
C GLY A 324 -8.58 30.92 10.29
N HIS A 325 -8.82 31.98 11.06
CA HIS A 325 -8.00 32.37 12.20
C HIS A 325 -7.92 31.25 13.26
N GLY A 326 -6.70 30.98 13.76
CA GLY A 326 -6.43 29.97 14.78
C GLY A 326 -6.42 28.53 14.27
N HIS A 327 -6.65 28.29 12.97
CA HIS A 327 -6.70 26.93 12.43
C HIS A 327 -5.35 26.21 12.55
N PHE A 328 -4.24 26.91 12.35
CA PHE A 328 -2.90 26.32 12.47
C PHE A 328 -2.71 25.71 13.86
N GLN A 329 -2.99 26.48 14.91
CA GLN A 329 -2.84 26.02 16.28
C GLN A 329 -3.80 24.88 16.63
N ARG A 330 -5.03 24.91 16.11
CA ARG A 330 -5.99 23.79 16.25
C ARG A 330 -5.42 22.49 15.69
N VAL A 331 -4.79 22.55 14.51
CA VAL A 331 -4.13 21.37 13.91
C VAL A 331 -2.97 20.91 14.79
N MET A 332 -2.08 21.81 15.22
CA MET A 332 -0.96 21.42 16.09
C MET A 332 -1.41 20.72 17.37
N ASN A 333 -2.46 21.23 18.03
CA ASN A 333 -3.02 20.59 19.22
C ASN A 333 -3.63 19.22 18.91
N PHE A 334 -4.29 19.08 17.77
CA PHE A 334 -4.90 17.81 17.35
C PHE A 334 -3.85 16.75 16.97
N LEU A 335 -2.71 17.14 16.42
CA LEU A 335 -1.60 16.22 16.17
C LEU A 335 -1.09 15.59 17.47
N GLU A 336 -1.11 16.32 18.59
CA GLU A 336 -0.78 15.76 19.89
C GLU A 336 -1.84 14.75 20.38
N ILE A 337 -3.12 14.98 20.08
CA ILE A 337 -4.19 13.98 20.33
C ILE A 337 -3.94 12.72 19.52
N LEU A 338 -3.70 12.83 18.20
CA LEU A 338 -3.42 11.69 17.32
C LEU A 338 -2.23 10.87 17.81
N ARG A 339 -1.15 11.56 18.24
CA ARG A 339 0.04 10.90 18.81
C ARG A 339 -0.30 10.16 20.10
N ALA A 340 -1.06 10.77 21.02
CA ALA A 340 -1.44 10.18 22.29
C ALA A 340 -2.34 8.93 22.14
N VAL A 341 -3.07 8.81 21.03
CA VAL A 341 -3.92 7.64 20.74
C VAL A 341 -3.33 6.68 19.70
N HIS A 342 -2.07 6.89 19.32
CA HIS A 342 -1.34 6.07 18.33
C HIS A 342 -2.04 5.98 16.96
N VAL A 343 -2.60 7.09 16.48
CA VAL A 343 -3.11 7.23 15.11
C VAL A 343 -2.10 8.03 14.28
N GLN A 344 -1.80 7.55 13.08
CA GLN A 344 -0.88 8.23 12.17
C GLN A 344 -1.51 9.52 11.63
N GLY A 345 -0.93 10.67 11.97
CA GLY A 345 -1.31 11.96 11.40
C GLY A 345 -0.55 12.25 10.10
N GLN A 346 -1.25 12.66 9.06
CA GLN A 346 -0.66 13.11 7.80
C GLN A 346 -1.07 14.55 7.49
N ILE A 347 -0.14 15.33 6.93
CA ILE A 347 -0.41 16.68 6.45
C ILE A 347 -0.57 16.67 4.93
N MET A 348 -1.68 17.22 4.46
CA MET A 348 -1.90 17.51 3.04
C MET A 348 -2.02 19.01 2.81
N LEU A 349 -1.10 19.55 2.02
CA LEU A 349 -1.04 20.95 1.62
C LEU A 349 -1.55 21.15 0.19
N THR A 350 -2.25 22.25 -0.07
CA THR A 350 -2.56 22.71 -1.44
C THR A 350 -1.48 23.69 -1.89
N LEU A 351 -0.65 23.27 -2.84
CA LEU A 351 0.48 24.07 -3.31
C LEU A 351 -0.02 25.22 -4.19
N THR A 352 0.33 26.44 -3.81
CA THR A 352 0.07 27.69 -4.52
C THR A 352 1.39 28.45 -4.65
N ARG A 353 1.41 29.49 -5.49
CA ARG A 353 2.57 30.39 -5.58
C ARG A 353 2.93 31.00 -4.22
N ASP A 354 1.91 31.34 -3.43
CA ASP A 354 2.07 32.15 -2.22
C ASP A 354 2.53 31.34 -0.98
N ASN A 355 2.50 30.01 -1.05
CA ASN A 355 2.97 29.12 0.03
C ASN A 355 4.11 28.16 -0.37
N MET A 356 4.53 28.13 -1.64
CA MET A 356 5.54 27.20 -2.10
C MET A 356 6.87 27.31 -1.34
N ASN A 357 7.28 28.52 -0.98
CA ASN A 357 8.47 28.76 -0.17
C ASN A 357 8.31 28.39 1.32
N GLN A 358 7.10 28.07 1.77
CA GLN A 358 6.80 27.68 3.15
C GLN A 358 6.72 26.17 3.34
N VAL A 359 6.73 25.37 2.26
CA VAL A 359 6.61 23.90 2.36
C VAL A 359 7.77 23.28 3.13
N LEU A 360 9.02 23.63 2.80
CA LEU A 360 10.20 23.08 3.48
C LEU A 360 10.33 23.58 4.93
N PRO A 361 10.15 24.88 5.23
CA PRO A 361 10.09 25.35 6.63
C PRO A 361 8.99 24.69 7.45
N LEU A 362 7.82 24.44 6.83
CA LEU A 362 6.73 23.71 7.49
C LEU A 362 7.12 22.25 7.75
N ALA A 363 7.80 21.59 6.81
CA ALA A 363 8.32 20.24 7.01
C ALA A 363 9.31 20.18 8.18
N GLU A 364 10.26 21.12 8.27
CA GLU A 364 11.19 21.22 9.40
C GLU A 364 10.46 21.35 10.75
N LEU A 365 9.40 22.16 10.81
CA LEU A 365 8.59 22.33 12.01
C LEU A 365 7.82 21.06 12.41
N LEU A 366 7.43 20.25 11.43
CA LEU A 366 6.64 19.04 11.60
C LEU A 366 7.49 17.76 11.66
N GLU A 367 8.80 17.87 11.48
CA GLU A 367 9.72 16.74 11.60
C GLU A 367 9.49 16.06 12.96
N VAL A 368 9.38 14.72 12.95
CA VAL A 368 8.99 13.84 14.07
C VAL A 368 7.58 14.04 14.68
N LYS A 369 6.80 15.03 14.23
CA LYS A 369 5.45 15.29 14.77
C LYS A 369 4.34 14.55 14.04
N VAL A 370 4.55 14.27 12.75
CA VAL A 370 3.58 13.65 11.84
C VAL A 370 4.24 12.51 11.07
N TRP A 371 3.43 11.61 10.54
CA TRP A 371 3.93 10.49 9.73
C TRP A 371 4.40 10.95 8.35
N GLY A 372 3.76 11.98 7.80
CA GLY A 372 4.17 12.53 6.51
C GLY A 372 3.51 13.86 6.18
N LEU A 373 4.17 14.63 5.32
CA LEU A 373 3.71 15.83 4.66
C LEU A 373 3.79 15.61 3.16
N ALA A 374 2.64 15.72 2.50
CA ALA A 374 2.56 15.74 1.05
C ALA A 374 1.85 17.02 0.58
N PHE A 375 2.03 17.34 -0.69
CA PHE A 375 1.29 18.42 -1.34
C PHE A 375 0.51 17.89 -2.56
N ASN A 376 -0.58 18.58 -2.85
CA ASN A 376 -1.24 18.54 -4.15
C ASN A 376 -1.13 19.92 -4.78
N ARG A 377 -0.80 20.00 -6.07
CA ARG A 377 -0.95 21.26 -6.79
C ARG A 377 -2.41 21.72 -6.80
N LEU A 378 -2.59 23.04 -6.67
CA LEU A 378 -3.88 23.71 -6.82
C LEU A 378 -4.54 23.28 -8.14
N SER A 379 -5.80 22.86 -8.07
CA SER A 379 -6.65 22.84 -9.25
C SER A 379 -7.43 24.16 -9.24
N PRO A 380 -7.26 25.04 -10.24
CA PRO A 380 -7.89 26.36 -10.26
C PRO A 380 -9.38 26.27 -10.62
N VAL A 381 -10.16 25.64 -9.74
CA VAL A 381 -11.62 25.50 -9.81
C VAL A 381 -12.25 25.92 -8.48
N GLY A 382 -13.56 26.14 -8.47
CA GLY A 382 -14.28 26.60 -7.28
C GLY A 382 -13.70 27.92 -6.74
N ARG A 383 -13.49 28.01 -5.42
CA ARG A 383 -12.85 29.18 -4.80
C ARG A 383 -11.34 29.22 -5.08
N GLY A 384 -10.74 28.05 -5.33
CA GLY A 384 -9.32 27.92 -5.69
C GLY A 384 -8.93 28.64 -6.98
N ALA A 385 -9.90 28.93 -7.86
CA ALA A 385 -9.68 29.75 -9.06
C ALA A 385 -9.22 31.19 -8.75
N ALA A 386 -9.44 31.69 -7.53
CA ALA A 386 -8.95 32.99 -7.08
C ALA A 386 -7.49 32.97 -6.59
N LEU A 387 -6.84 31.80 -6.55
CA LEU A 387 -5.45 31.63 -6.12
C LEU A 387 -4.56 31.35 -7.34
N ALA A 388 -3.27 31.64 -7.19
CA ALA A 388 -2.30 31.44 -8.26
C ALA A 388 -1.49 30.15 -8.07
N LEU A 389 -1.30 29.42 -9.16
CA LEU A 389 -0.25 28.43 -9.29
C LEU A 389 1.12 29.13 -9.46
N PRO A 390 2.24 28.49 -9.03
CA PRO A 390 3.58 28.96 -9.42
C PRO A 390 3.77 28.84 -10.93
N SER A 391 4.74 29.56 -11.49
CA SER A 391 5.18 29.32 -12.86
C SER A 391 5.84 27.94 -13.00
N PRO A 392 5.88 27.35 -14.22
CA PRO A 392 6.55 26.07 -14.44
C PRO A 392 8.02 26.06 -13.98
N ALA A 393 8.77 27.14 -14.23
CA ALA A 393 10.17 27.26 -13.82
C ALA A 393 10.32 27.30 -12.29
N GLU A 394 9.50 28.09 -11.59
CA GLU A 394 9.50 28.15 -10.12
C GLU A 394 9.15 26.79 -9.50
N PHE A 395 8.19 26.07 -10.09
CA PHE A 395 7.82 24.75 -9.62
C PHE A 395 8.90 23.70 -9.87
N GLN A 396 9.60 23.75 -11.01
CA GLN A 396 10.71 22.83 -11.30
C GLN A 396 11.86 23.02 -10.30
N ASP A 397 12.22 24.27 -9.99
CA ASP A 397 13.19 24.58 -8.94
C ASP A 397 12.72 24.07 -7.56
N PHE A 398 11.46 24.30 -7.22
CA PHE A 398 10.87 23.77 -6.00
C PHE A 398 10.90 22.24 -5.93
N ALA A 399 10.56 21.54 -7.02
CA ALA A 399 10.58 20.09 -7.10
C ALA A 399 11.99 19.53 -6.86
N ALA A 400 13.01 20.17 -7.41
CA ALA A 400 14.40 19.81 -7.15
C ALA A 400 14.77 19.94 -5.67
N ARG A 401 14.48 21.10 -5.06
CA ARG A 401 14.72 21.35 -3.63
C ARG A 401 13.92 20.42 -2.73
N TYR A 402 12.70 20.05 -3.12
CA TYR A 402 11.84 19.12 -2.39
C TYR A 402 12.45 17.71 -2.39
N CYS A 403 12.86 17.20 -3.56
CA CYS A 403 13.52 15.90 -3.67
C CYS A 403 14.84 15.86 -2.90
N GLU A 404 15.66 16.90 -3.00
CA GLU A 404 16.90 17.02 -2.22
C GLU A 404 16.61 17.02 -0.70
N SER A 405 15.63 17.80 -0.26
CA SER A 405 15.29 17.90 1.16
C SER A 405 14.69 16.61 1.73
N ALA A 406 13.99 15.82 0.92
CA ALA A 406 13.42 14.54 1.34
C ALA A 406 14.48 13.48 1.68
N SER A 407 15.74 13.66 1.25
CA SER A 407 16.86 12.84 1.73
C SER A 407 17.25 13.15 3.18
N ARG A 408 16.83 14.30 3.72
CA ARG A 408 17.19 14.80 5.06
C ARG A 408 15.99 14.90 6.00
N LEU A 409 14.80 15.20 5.48
CA LEU A 409 13.56 15.37 6.23
C LEU A 409 12.66 14.17 5.98
N SER A 410 12.57 13.28 6.97
CA SER A 410 11.82 12.03 6.86
C SER A 410 10.31 12.26 6.71
N VAL A 411 9.82 13.44 7.12
CA VAL A 411 8.42 13.81 7.00
C VAL A 411 7.99 14.04 5.55
N LEU A 412 8.90 14.35 4.62
CA LEU A 412 8.51 14.67 3.24
C LEU A 412 8.09 13.42 2.47
N SER A 413 6.82 13.37 2.07
CA SER A 413 6.24 12.26 1.32
C SER A 413 6.13 12.59 -0.17
N PHE A 414 6.40 11.61 -1.04
CA PHE A 414 6.29 11.78 -2.50
C PHE A 414 4.89 11.42 -2.98
N LYS A 415 4.22 12.39 -3.62
CA LYS A 415 2.85 12.22 -4.13
C LYS A 415 2.62 12.86 -5.50
N ASP A 416 3.12 14.06 -5.77
CA ASP A 416 2.85 14.71 -7.06
C ASP A 416 3.65 14.06 -8.21
N ASN A 417 2.95 13.64 -9.26
CA ASN A 417 3.53 12.99 -10.44
C ASN A 417 4.71 13.76 -11.04
N MET A 418 4.75 15.09 -10.92
CA MET A 418 5.83 15.90 -11.50
C MET A 418 7.16 15.77 -10.75
N LEU A 419 7.19 15.26 -9.51
CA LEU A 419 8.44 14.94 -8.82
C LEU A 419 9.22 13.85 -9.57
N ASN A 420 8.53 12.88 -10.18
CA ASN A 420 9.16 11.83 -10.99
C ASN A 420 9.90 12.39 -12.21
N ALA A 421 9.49 13.54 -12.76
CA ALA A 421 10.21 14.16 -13.86
C ALA A 421 11.62 14.62 -13.43
N HIS A 422 11.74 15.19 -12.23
CA HIS A 422 13.04 15.55 -11.65
C HIS A 422 13.88 14.32 -11.27
N LEU A 423 13.27 13.33 -10.61
CA LEU A 423 13.97 12.10 -10.22
C LEU A 423 14.54 11.36 -11.43
N ALA A 424 13.75 11.22 -12.50
CA ALA A 424 14.20 10.60 -13.74
C ALA A 424 15.32 11.38 -14.43
N ALA A 425 15.22 12.72 -14.48
CA ALA A 425 16.26 13.57 -15.06
C ALA A 425 17.60 13.50 -14.29
N THR A 426 17.56 13.13 -13.01
CA THR A 426 18.74 12.99 -12.13
C THR A 426 19.15 11.53 -11.90
N GLY A 427 18.52 10.58 -12.59
CA GLY A 427 18.84 9.14 -12.46
C GLY A 427 18.48 8.52 -11.11
N GLN A 428 17.58 9.15 -10.34
CA GLN A 428 17.12 8.67 -9.05
C GLN A 428 15.96 7.67 -9.19
N PRO A 429 15.76 6.77 -8.21
CA PRO A 429 14.62 5.86 -8.20
C PRO A 429 13.29 6.62 -8.26
N LEU A 430 12.39 6.15 -9.11
CA LEU A 430 11.05 6.71 -9.24
C LEU A 430 10.13 6.11 -8.17
N PHE A 431 9.16 6.90 -7.73
CA PHE A 431 8.06 6.39 -6.92
C PHE A 431 6.83 6.15 -7.80
N GLY A 432 5.83 5.46 -7.25
CA GLY A 432 4.63 5.11 -8.00
C GLY A 432 3.74 6.29 -8.44
N GLY A 433 4.03 7.55 -8.10
CA GLY A 433 3.17 8.70 -8.41
C GLY A 433 1.97 8.83 -7.47
N CYS A 434 0.97 9.63 -7.85
CA CYS A 434 -0.13 10.11 -7.01
C CYS A 434 -0.94 9.02 -6.30
N THR A 435 -1.04 7.85 -6.92
CA THR A 435 -1.84 6.70 -6.43
C THR A 435 -1.07 5.38 -6.48
N GLY A 436 0.27 5.44 -6.59
CA GLY A 436 1.11 4.26 -6.84
C GLY A 436 1.24 3.88 -8.33
N PHE A 437 0.40 4.45 -9.20
CA PHE A 437 0.38 4.20 -10.65
C PHE A 437 0.30 5.49 -11.48
N GLY A 438 1.00 6.55 -11.09
CA GLY A 438 0.79 7.92 -11.57
C GLY A 438 -0.59 8.41 -11.14
N CYS A 439 -1.34 9.02 -12.07
CA CYS A 439 -2.77 9.26 -11.87
C CYS A 439 -3.56 7.95 -11.84
N GLY A 440 -4.38 7.75 -10.80
CA GLY A 440 -5.23 6.57 -10.59
C GLY A 440 -6.71 6.79 -10.90
N ALA A 441 -7.06 7.93 -11.50
CA ALA A 441 -8.45 8.30 -11.78
C ALA A 441 -9.16 7.21 -12.61
N ALA A 442 -10.25 6.68 -12.05
CA ALA A 442 -11.01 5.55 -12.57
C ALA A 442 -10.21 4.27 -12.83
N PHE A 443 -8.95 4.16 -12.37
CA PHE A 443 -8.11 2.97 -12.51
C PHE A 443 -8.12 2.14 -11.22
N ASN A 444 -7.44 2.61 -10.17
CA ASN A 444 -7.40 2.00 -8.84
C ASN A 444 -8.10 2.88 -7.79
N PHE A 445 -8.83 3.89 -8.25
CA PHE A 445 -9.49 4.87 -7.42
C PHE A 445 -10.72 5.47 -8.11
N MET A 446 -11.77 5.75 -7.33
CA MET A 446 -12.90 6.61 -7.72
C MET A 446 -13.32 7.50 -6.55
N ALA A 447 -13.96 8.63 -6.87
CA ALA A 447 -14.56 9.51 -5.87
C ALA A 447 -16.09 9.38 -5.90
N LEU A 448 -16.69 9.17 -4.73
CA LEU A 448 -18.15 9.14 -4.56
C LEU A 448 -18.59 10.39 -3.80
N LEU A 449 -19.65 11.06 -4.27
CA LEU A 449 -20.20 12.27 -3.68
C LEU A 449 -21.45 12.00 -2.84
N PRO A 450 -21.89 12.97 -2.01
CA PRO A 450 -22.99 12.73 -1.05
C PRO A 450 -24.34 12.44 -1.71
N ASP A 451 -24.53 12.85 -2.96
CA ASP A 451 -25.75 12.65 -3.76
C ASP A 451 -25.67 11.42 -4.67
N GLY A 452 -24.63 10.60 -4.51
CA GLY A 452 -24.44 9.37 -5.27
C GLY A 452 -23.68 9.54 -6.58
N GLU A 453 -23.30 10.75 -6.99
CA GLU A 453 -22.45 10.90 -8.17
C GLU A 453 -21.07 10.26 -7.96
N VAL A 454 -20.64 9.47 -8.94
CA VAL A 454 -19.31 8.86 -8.98
C VAL A 454 -18.48 9.61 -10.03
N HIS A 455 -17.28 10.01 -9.63
CA HIS A 455 -16.33 10.77 -10.44
C HIS A 455 -14.99 10.04 -10.54
N ALA A 456 -14.31 10.15 -11.68
CA ALA A 456 -12.97 9.60 -11.83
C ALA A 456 -11.97 10.28 -10.87
N CYS A 457 -12.11 11.60 -10.69
CA CYS A 457 -11.40 12.36 -9.68
C CYS A 457 -12.18 13.63 -9.31
N ARG A 458 -12.38 13.90 -8.02
CA ARG A 458 -13.19 15.04 -7.61
C ARG A 458 -12.58 16.42 -7.90
N LYS A 459 -11.30 16.51 -8.23
CA LYS A 459 -10.61 17.79 -8.44
C LYS A 459 -10.91 18.47 -9.78
N PHE A 460 -11.66 17.84 -10.67
CA PHE A 460 -12.08 18.42 -11.95
C PHE A 460 -13.38 17.76 -12.44
N PRO A 461 -14.11 18.36 -13.41
CA PRO A 461 -15.34 17.76 -13.94
C PRO A 461 -15.06 16.39 -14.57
N SER A 462 -15.48 15.32 -13.88
CA SER A 462 -15.18 13.95 -14.31
C SER A 462 -16.24 12.93 -13.89
N LEU A 463 -17.51 13.29 -14.05
CA LEU A 463 -18.64 12.41 -13.77
C LEU A 463 -18.55 11.13 -14.64
N ILE A 464 -18.62 9.97 -13.99
CA ILE A 464 -18.59 8.65 -14.64
C ILE A 464 -19.83 7.80 -14.38
N GLY A 465 -20.68 8.18 -13.41
CA GLY A 465 -21.94 7.50 -13.14
C GLY A 465 -22.63 8.00 -11.87
N ASN A 466 -23.71 7.33 -11.47
CA ASN A 466 -24.39 7.57 -10.20
C ASN A 466 -24.87 6.24 -9.60
N ILE A 467 -24.61 6.01 -8.31
CA ILE A 467 -24.94 4.77 -7.61
C ILE A 467 -26.45 4.52 -7.45
N ALA A 468 -27.29 5.55 -7.64
CA ALA A 468 -28.74 5.38 -7.69
C ALA A 468 -29.22 4.69 -8.98
N ALA A 469 -28.38 4.65 -10.02
CA ALA A 469 -28.74 4.11 -11.33
C ALA A 469 -27.97 2.83 -11.69
N ALA A 470 -26.78 2.60 -11.12
CA ALA A 470 -25.93 1.47 -11.43
C ALA A 470 -25.00 1.14 -10.25
N SER A 471 -24.56 -0.12 -10.16
CA SER A 471 -23.53 -0.54 -9.20
C SER A 471 -22.17 0.10 -9.49
N LEU A 472 -21.29 0.13 -8.49
CA LEU A 472 -19.91 0.60 -8.65
C LEU A 472 -19.14 -0.21 -9.71
N GLY A 473 -19.44 -1.51 -9.86
CA GLY A 473 -18.88 -2.36 -10.91
C GLY A 473 -19.29 -1.92 -12.31
N GLU A 474 -20.59 -1.71 -12.53
CA GLU A 474 -21.12 -1.23 -13.81
C GLU A 474 -20.59 0.16 -14.16
N ILE A 475 -20.52 1.07 -13.19
CA ILE A 475 -19.96 2.42 -13.37
C ILE A 475 -18.48 2.33 -13.73
N TYR A 476 -17.72 1.47 -13.05
CA TYR A 476 -16.32 1.24 -13.35
C TYR A 476 -16.13 0.68 -14.77
N ASP A 477 -16.94 -0.28 -15.21
CA ASP A 477 -16.81 -0.86 -16.55
C ASP A 477 -17.34 0.05 -17.66
N GLY A 478 -18.08 1.10 -17.30
CA GLY A 478 -18.62 2.09 -18.22
C GLY A 478 -17.56 2.81 -19.06
N GLN A 479 -17.94 3.15 -20.29
CA GLN A 479 -17.06 3.82 -21.26
C GLN A 479 -16.50 5.16 -20.75
N ALA A 480 -17.26 5.89 -19.93
CA ALA A 480 -16.81 7.14 -19.30
C ALA A 480 -15.61 6.90 -18.38
N ALA A 481 -15.68 5.90 -17.50
CA ALA A 481 -14.58 5.52 -16.62
C ALA A 481 -13.35 5.04 -17.39
N VAL A 482 -13.54 4.22 -18.43
CA VAL A 482 -12.45 3.74 -19.29
C VAL A 482 -11.64 4.90 -19.90
N SER A 483 -12.32 5.98 -20.32
CA SER A 483 -11.64 7.12 -20.94
C SER A 483 -10.61 7.81 -20.03
N TYR A 484 -10.82 7.78 -18.71
CA TYR A 484 -9.90 8.37 -17.73
C TYR A 484 -8.70 7.48 -17.37
N ARG A 485 -8.72 6.20 -17.77
CA ARG A 485 -7.58 5.27 -17.57
C ARG A 485 -6.49 5.50 -18.61
N THR A 486 -6.86 5.96 -19.80
CA THR A 486 -5.94 6.22 -20.89
C THR A 486 -5.09 7.45 -20.60
N ARG A 487 -3.80 7.37 -20.93
CA ARG A 487 -2.87 8.48 -20.78
C ARG A 487 -3.01 9.48 -21.92
N SER A 488 -2.69 10.74 -21.61
CA SER A 488 -2.58 11.80 -22.61
C SER A 488 -1.69 11.37 -23.78
N GLU A 489 -2.13 11.66 -25.00
CA GLU A 489 -1.40 11.37 -26.24
C GLU A 489 0.03 11.89 -26.18
N ALA A 490 0.23 13.11 -25.67
CA ALA A 490 1.55 13.71 -25.56
C ALA A 490 2.48 13.00 -24.56
N CYS A 491 1.99 12.12 -23.70
CA CYS A 491 2.78 11.36 -22.73
C CYS A 491 3.10 9.92 -23.17
N ARG A 492 2.50 9.40 -24.25
CA ARG A 492 2.52 7.96 -24.59
C ARG A 492 3.91 7.35 -24.81
N GLU A 493 4.84 8.13 -25.34
CA GLU A 493 6.22 7.70 -25.62
C GLU A 493 7.20 7.98 -24.47
N CYS A 494 6.72 8.60 -23.39
CA CYS A 494 7.58 8.96 -22.26
C CYS A 494 7.96 7.72 -21.44
N ALA A 495 9.24 7.54 -21.15
CA ALA A 495 9.78 6.40 -20.40
C ALA A 495 9.16 6.24 -19.01
N ILE A 496 8.63 7.30 -18.42
CA ILE A 496 8.04 7.31 -17.07
C ILE A 496 6.50 7.36 -17.06
N VAL A 497 5.86 7.10 -18.18
CA VAL A 497 4.39 7.24 -18.36
C VAL A 497 3.55 6.38 -17.39
N ALA A 498 4.10 5.23 -16.95
CA ALA A 498 3.42 4.33 -16.02
C ALA A 498 3.26 4.95 -14.62
N THR A 499 4.27 5.68 -14.14
CA THR A 499 4.35 6.23 -12.79
C THR A 499 4.14 7.76 -12.72
N CYS A 500 3.97 8.42 -13.87
CA CYS A 500 3.71 9.86 -13.95
C CYS A 500 2.40 10.18 -14.68
N GLY A 501 2.46 10.48 -15.99
CA GLY A 501 1.30 10.85 -16.82
C GLY A 501 0.68 12.23 -16.51
N GLY A 502 1.28 13.03 -15.62
CA GLY A 502 0.73 14.34 -15.24
C GLY A 502 -0.50 14.27 -14.35
N CYS A 503 -1.05 15.43 -13.97
CA CYS A 503 -2.28 15.54 -13.19
C CYS A 503 -3.43 16.09 -14.06
N PRO A 504 -4.43 15.27 -14.44
CA PRO A 504 -5.57 15.73 -15.24
C PRO A 504 -6.32 16.91 -14.62
N ALA A 505 -6.34 17.01 -13.28
CA ALA A 505 -6.99 18.11 -12.58
C ALA A 505 -6.27 19.45 -12.74
N VAL A 506 -4.94 19.45 -12.94
CA VAL A 506 -4.16 20.66 -13.22
C VAL A 506 -4.31 21.04 -14.70
N VAL A 507 -4.22 20.05 -15.59
CA VAL A 507 -4.43 20.22 -17.04
C VAL A 507 -5.81 20.84 -17.33
N SER A 508 -6.88 20.19 -16.85
CA SER A 508 -8.25 20.67 -17.02
C SER A 508 -8.48 22.03 -16.38
N GLY A 509 -7.94 22.26 -15.17
CA GLY A 509 -8.09 23.56 -14.49
C GLY A 509 -7.44 24.72 -15.25
N LEU A 510 -6.38 24.46 -16.02
CA LEU A 510 -5.73 25.45 -16.89
C LEU A 510 -6.37 25.55 -18.29
N GLY A 511 -7.51 24.90 -18.51
CA GLY A 511 -8.26 24.96 -19.76
C GLY A 511 -7.70 24.09 -20.89
N LEU A 512 -6.84 23.11 -20.56
CA LEU A 512 -6.24 22.19 -21.52
C LEU A 512 -6.99 20.86 -21.61
N ASP A 513 -6.77 20.13 -22.72
CA ASP A 513 -7.39 18.84 -23.00
C ASP A 513 -6.61 17.71 -22.31
N ILE A 514 -7.23 17.06 -21.32
CA ILE A 514 -6.62 15.98 -20.55
C ILE A 514 -6.22 14.76 -21.40
N ALA A 515 -6.84 14.57 -22.57
CA ALA A 515 -6.57 13.44 -23.45
C ALA A 515 -5.40 13.72 -24.40
N LYS A 516 -5.06 14.99 -24.65
CA LYS A 516 -4.07 15.38 -25.66
C LYS A 516 -2.85 16.07 -25.06
N ASP A 517 -3.08 16.96 -24.10
CA ASP A 517 -2.08 17.87 -23.59
C ASP A 517 -1.29 17.26 -22.43
N ARG A 518 -0.06 17.74 -22.26
CA ARG A 518 0.75 17.41 -21.08
C ARG A 518 0.32 18.31 -19.92
N ASP A 519 0.64 17.83 -18.73
CA ASP A 519 0.70 18.70 -17.55
C ASP A 519 1.61 19.91 -17.85
N PRO A 520 1.14 21.17 -17.69
CA PRO A 520 1.93 22.37 -18.00
C PRO A 520 3.22 22.53 -17.20
N PHE A 521 3.35 21.79 -16.10
CA PHE A 521 4.55 21.76 -15.27
C PHE A 521 5.57 20.71 -15.73
N CYS A 522 5.23 19.90 -16.74
CA CYS A 522 6.11 18.90 -17.31
C CYS A 522 7.27 19.58 -18.06
N PRO A 523 8.54 19.23 -17.78
CA PRO A 523 9.70 19.79 -18.48
C PRO A 523 9.90 19.24 -19.90
N GLY A 524 9.16 18.20 -20.29
CA GLY A 524 9.33 17.50 -21.57
C GLY A 524 9.25 15.97 -21.41
N PRO A 525 9.19 15.22 -22.53
CA PRO A 525 9.19 13.77 -22.48
C PRO A 525 10.59 13.26 -22.14
N ILE A 526 10.66 12.25 -21.28
CA ILE A 526 11.90 11.54 -21.00
C ILE A 526 11.96 10.36 -21.98
N LEU A 527 12.96 10.38 -22.85
CA LEU A 527 13.14 9.32 -23.85
C LEU A 527 14.14 8.29 -23.33
N LEU A 528 13.93 7.03 -23.69
CA LEU A 528 14.90 5.98 -23.42
C LEU A 528 16.22 6.31 -24.14
N PRO A 529 17.39 5.94 -23.58
CA PRO A 529 18.65 6.06 -24.30
C PRO A 529 18.54 5.26 -25.60
N GLN A 530 18.77 5.90 -26.75
CA GLN A 530 18.85 5.17 -28.02
C GLN A 530 20.04 4.20 -27.92
N SER A 531 19.80 2.91 -28.16
CA SER A 531 20.92 1.96 -28.32
C SER A 531 21.86 2.51 -29.39
N PRO A 532 23.19 2.47 -29.20
CA PRO A 532 24.12 2.92 -30.22
C PRO A 532 23.83 2.13 -31.49
N ALA A 533 23.56 2.84 -32.60
CA ALA A 533 23.36 2.24 -33.90
C ALA A 533 24.53 1.29 -34.15
N THR A 534 24.23 0.01 -34.35
CA THR A 534 25.23 -0.96 -34.77
C THR A 534 25.81 -0.42 -36.07
N PRO A 535 27.12 -0.12 -36.15
CA PRO A 535 27.70 0.40 -37.37
C PRO A 535 27.41 -0.63 -38.47
N ALA A 536 26.77 -0.17 -39.56
CA ALA A 536 26.47 -1.00 -40.71
C ALA A 536 27.78 -1.66 -41.17
N SER A 537 27.80 -2.99 -41.12
CA SER A 537 28.89 -3.84 -41.60
C SER A 537 29.01 -3.81 -43.11
#